data_AF-A0A7X8LJB4-F1
#
_entry.id   AF-A0A7X8LJB4-F1
#
_cell.length_a   1.000
_cell.length_b   1.000
_cell.length_c   1.000
_cell.angle_alpha   90.00
_cell.angle_beta   90.00
_cell.angle_gamma   90.00
#
_symmetry.space_group_name_H-M   'P 1'
#
loop_
_entity.id
_entity.type
_entity.pdbx_description
1 polymer ?
#
loop_
_entity_poly.entity_id
_entity_poly.type
_entity_poly.pdbx_seq_one_letter_code
_entity_poly.pdbx_strand_id
1 'polypeptide(L)'
;MKLKYIAAICITLLLMPAAIANSNQEQASTVVRLLQEQVEKLAAENELLRKENQALRRQIGAATKDNATPSANLKAPSTDKTAKENDAAIEYWLSGNGKRHNSRCRYFKIGQGRPCGKTDGTPCKICGG
;
A
#
# COMPACT_ATOMS: atom_id res chain seq x y z
N MET A 1 29.89 20.88 58.32
CA MET A 1 30.11 20.18 57.03
C MET A 1 28.85 19.59 56.41
N LYS A 2 27.92 18.99 57.18
CA LYS A 2 26.76 18.27 56.62
C LYS A 2 25.76 19.13 55.82
N LEU A 3 25.51 20.38 56.22
CA LEU A 3 24.53 21.26 55.56
C LEU A 3 24.97 21.74 54.16
N LYS A 4 26.27 21.99 53.97
CA LYS A 4 26.84 22.38 52.66
C LYS A 4 26.79 21.24 51.65
N TYR A 5 26.98 19.99 52.12
CA TYR A 5 26.86 18.79 51.30
C TYR A 5 25.42 18.52 50.86
N ILE A 6 24.45 18.71 51.76
CA ILE A 6 23.03 18.55 51.44
C ILE A 6 22.59 19.60 50.40
N ALA A 7 23.00 20.87 50.57
CA ALA A 7 22.72 21.91 49.60
C ALA A 7 23.32 21.61 48.21
N ALA A 8 24.56 21.11 48.16
CA ALA A 8 25.20 20.72 46.90
C ALA A 8 24.48 19.56 46.20
N ILE A 9 24.01 18.56 46.95
CA ILE A 9 23.25 17.41 46.42
C ILE A 9 21.86 17.83 45.91
N CYS A 10 21.18 18.74 46.61
CA CYS A 10 19.89 19.26 46.15
C CYS A 10 20.01 20.09 44.87
N ILE A 11 21.07 20.88 44.72
CA ILE A 11 21.32 21.68 43.51
C ILE A 11 21.63 20.78 42.31
N THR A 12 22.40 19.70 42.47
CA THR A 12 22.68 18.77 41.37
C THR A 12 21.44 17.96 40.97
N LEU A 13 20.59 17.56 41.93
CA LEU A 13 19.32 16.88 41.66
C LEU A 13 18.29 17.76 40.92
N LEU A 14 18.33 19.08 41.11
CA LEU A 14 17.43 20.03 40.45
C LEU A 14 17.85 20.40 39.01
N LEU A 15 19.15 20.29 38.68
CA LEU A 15 19.69 20.68 37.37
C LEU A 15 19.71 19.54 36.33
N MET A 16 19.72 18.28 36.78
CA MET A 16 19.73 17.10 35.89
C MET A 16 18.44 16.87 35.07
N PRO A 17 17.22 17.14 35.59
CA PRO A 17 15.99 16.94 34.83
C PRO A 17 15.86 17.84 33.60
N ALA A 18 16.36 19.09 33.69
CA ALA A 18 16.27 20.06 32.61
C ALA A 18 17.16 19.70 31.40
N ALA A 19 18.35 19.14 31.65
CA ALA A 19 19.27 18.73 30.60
C ALA A 19 18.71 17.55 29.78
N ILE A 20 18.10 16.56 30.45
CA ILE A 20 17.51 15.37 29.80
C ILE A 20 16.25 15.75 29.01
N ALA A 21 15.44 16.69 29.50
CA ALA A 21 14.26 17.19 28.79
C ALA A 21 14.65 17.92 27.49
N ASN A 22 15.70 18.76 27.52
CA ASN A 22 16.18 19.47 26.33
C ASN A 22 16.72 18.53 25.25
N SER A 23 17.48 17.48 25.61
CA SER A 23 18.00 16.52 24.63
C SER A 23 16.89 15.73 23.94
N ASN A 24 15.85 15.35 24.68
CA ASN A 24 14.70 14.65 24.11
C ASN A 24 13.87 15.55 23.19
N GLN A 25 13.71 16.83 23.55
CA GLN A 25 13.02 17.82 22.72
C GLN A 25 13.78 18.09 21.41
N GLU A 26 15.10 18.23 21.47
CA GLU A 26 15.96 18.41 20.29
C GLU A 26 15.90 17.19 19.38
N GLN A 27 16.07 15.98 19.93
CA GLN A 27 15.93 14.74 19.18
C GLN A 27 14.56 14.62 18.50
N ALA A 28 13.46 14.89 19.21
CA ALA A 28 12.12 14.87 18.64
C ALA A 28 11.97 15.87 17.47
N SER A 29 12.50 17.09 17.61
CA SER A 29 12.46 18.11 16.55
C SER A 29 13.25 17.72 15.31
N THR A 30 14.41 17.07 15.47
CA THR A 30 15.20 16.58 14.33
C THR A 30 14.47 15.49 13.56
N VAL A 31 13.81 14.56 14.27
CA VAL A 31 13.03 13.48 13.66
C VAL A 31 11.83 14.05 12.91
N VAL A 32 11.10 15.02 13.49
CA VAL A 32 9.98 15.68 12.82
C VAL A 32 10.44 16.37 11.54
N ARG A 33 11.58 17.09 11.57
CA ARG A 33 12.14 17.74 10.38
C ARG A 33 12.49 16.74 9.28
N LEU A 34 13.14 15.63 9.63
CA LEU A 34 13.49 14.57 8.67
C LEU A 34 12.24 13.91 8.07
N LEU A 35 11.22 13.67 8.89
CA LEU A 35 9.95 13.13 8.41
C LEU A 35 9.26 14.10 7.45
N GLN A 36 9.27 15.39 7.75
CA GLN A 36 8.70 16.42 6.89
C GLN A 36 9.40 16.45 5.52
N GLU A 37 10.74 16.43 5.52
CA GLU A 37 11.55 16.37 4.30
C GLU A 37 11.25 15.10 3.48
N GLN A 38 11.10 13.95 4.13
CA GLN A 38 10.73 12.70 3.46
C GLN A 38 9.32 12.75 2.86
N VAL A 39 8.36 13.38 3.55
CA VAL A 39 7.00 13.54 3.02
C VAL A 39 7.00 14.42 1.77
N GLU A 40 7.75 15.53 1.78
CA GLU A 40 7.88 16.40 0.61
C GLU A 40 8.53 15.66 -0.57
N LYS A 41 9.61 14.93 -0.31
CA LYS A 41 10.28 14.13 -1.34
C LYS A 41 9.35 13.06 -1.94
N LEU A 42 8.65 12.31 -1.08
CA LEU A 42 7.71 11.27 -1.52
C LEU A 42 6.51 11.87 -2.26
N ALA A 43 6.05 13.06 -1.89
CA ALA A 43 4.98 13.77 -2.58
C ALA A 43 5.41 14.17 -4.00
N ALA A 44 6.62 14.73 -4.14
CA ALA A 44 7.19 15.09 -5.43
C ALA A 44 7.38 13.88 -6.36
N GLU A 45 7.93 12.78 -5.83
CA GLU A 45 8.11 11.53 -6.59
C GLU A 45 6.76 10.95 -7.04
N ASN A 46 5.76 10.96 -6.16
CA ASN A 46 4.40 10.52 -6.50
C ASN A 46 3.76 11.38 -7.60
N GLU A 47 4.00 12.68 -7.61
CA GLU A 47 3.49 13.56 -8.67
C GLU A 47 4.11 13.20 -10.03
N LEU A 48 5.43 12.98 -10.07
CA LEU A 48 6.13 12.60 -11.29
C LEU A 48 5.64 11.26 -11.82
N LEU A 49 5.56 10.23 -10.96
CA LEU A 49 5.07 8.91 -11.33
C LEU A 49 3.61 8.95 -11.81
N ARG A 50 2.77 9.83 -11.26
CA ARG A 50 1.39 10.02 -11.73
C ARG A 50 1.35 10.65 -13.12
N LYS A 51 2.19 11.65 -13.39
CA LYS A 51 2.31 12.27 -14.72
C LYS A 51 2.77 11.25 -15.77
N GLU A 52 3.80 10.46 -15.45
CA GLU A 52 4.30 9.40 -16.33
C GLU A 52 3.24 8.34 -16.59
N ASN A 53 2.58 7.83 -15.54
CA ASN A 53 1.47 6.88 -15.70
C ASN A 53 0.33 7.45 -16.55
N GLN A 54 -0.01 8.72 -16.39
CA GLN A 54 -1.02 9.37 -17.21
C GLN A 54 -0.59 9.44 -18.68
N ALA A 55 0.68 9.78 -18.95
CA ALA A 55 1.23 9.82 -20.30
C ALA A 55 1.22 8.44 -20.98
N LEU A 56 1.68 7.40 -20.27
CA LEU A 56 1.66 6.01 -20.76
C LEU A 56 0.23 5.54 -21.05
N ARG A 57 -0.72 5.86 -20.17
CA ARG A 57 -2.15 5.55 -20.41
C ARG A 57 -2.70 6.24 -21.65
N ARG A 58 -2.26 7.46 -21.95
CA ARG A 58 -2.64 8.17 -23.19
C ARG A 58 -2.02 7.52 -24.42
N GLN A 59 -0.76 7.11 -24.35
CA GLN A 59 -0.08 6.41 -25.46
C GLN A 59 -0.75 5.07 -25.78
N ILE A 60 -1.03 4.26 -24.75
CA ILE A 60 -1.74 2.98 -24.92
C ILE A 60 -3.16 3.22 -25.41
N GLY A 61 -3.90 4.15 -24.80
CA GLY A 61 -5.27 4.49 -25.21
C GLY A 61 -5.37 5.05 -26.64
N ALA A 62 -4.34 5.75 -27.12
CA ALA A 62 -4.23 6.18 -28.51
C ALA A 62 -3.90 5.00 -29.43
N ALA A 63 -2.91 4.16 -29.08
CA ALA A 63 -2.54 2.98 -29.86
C ALA A 63 -3.66 1.93 -29.98
N THR A 64 -4.61 1.88 -29.03
CA THR A 64 -5.79 1.00 -29.12
C THR A 64 -6.92 1.53 -30.00
N LYS A 65 -6.94 2.83 -30.36
CA LYS A 65 -7.99 3.40 -31.21
C LYS A 65 -7.83 3.03 -32.68
N ASP A 66 -6.62 2.68 -33.11
CA ASP A 66 -6.33 2.32 -34.51
C ASP A 66 -6.62 0.83 -34.81
N ASN A 67 -7.06 0.05 -33.81
CA ASN A 67 -7.42 -1.37 -33.96
C ASN A 67 -8.82 -1.72 -33.43
N ALA A 68 -9.72 -0.73 -33.31
CA ALA A 68 -11.08 -0.95 -32.86
C ALA A 68 -12.03 -1.22 -34.03
N THR A 69 -12.25 -2.50 -34.34
CA THR A 69 -13.47 -2.97 -35.01
C THR A 69 -14.69 -2.57 -34.15
N PRO A 70 -15.74 -1.92 -34.67
CA PRO A 70 -16.86 -1.48 -33.86
C PRO A 70 -17.83 -2.65 -33.63
N SER A 71 -17.82 -3.23 -32.43
CA SER A 71 -18.96 -4.02 -31.94
C SER A 71 -19.64 -3.24 -30.82
N ALA A 72 -20.68 -2.51 -31.21
CA ALA A 72 -21.59 -1.86 -30.29
C ALA A 72 -22.41 -2.93 -29.55
N ASN A 73 -22.33 -2.97 -28.22
CA ASN A 73 -23.52 -3.19 -27.42
C ASN A 73 -23.35 -2.61 -26.01
N LEU A 74 -23.94 -1.43 -25.82
CA LEU A 74 -24.13 -0.82 -24.52
C LEU A 74 -25.35 -1.45 -23.86
N LYS A 75 -25.14 -2.18 -22.76
CA LYS A 75 -26.08 -2.12 -21.64
C LYS A 75 -25.34 -2.38 -20.32
N ALA A 76 -25.20 -1.31 -19.54
CA ALA A 76 -24.79 -1.38 -18.13
C ALA A 76 -25.86 -2.12 -17.30
N PRO A 77 -25.49 -2.64 -16.13
CA PRO A 77 -25.55 -1.78 -14.95
C PRO A 77 -24.28 -1.81 -14.09
N SER A 78 -24.00 -0.64 -13.53
CA SER A 78 -23.02 -0.35 -12.48
C SER A 78 -23.18 -1.24 -11.26
N THR A 79 -22.08 -1.72 -10.67
CA THR A 79 -21.65 -1.34 -9.31
C THR A 79 -20.26 -1.90 -9.00
N ASP A 80 -19.47 -0.96 -8.50
CA ASP A 80 -18.39 -1.10 -7.52
C ASP A 80 -16.94 -1.43 -7.88
N LYS A 81 -16.11 -0.58 -7.29
CA LYS A 81 -14.66 -0.49 -7.34
C LYS A 81 -14.05 -1.57 -6.45
N THR A 82 -12.94 -2.17 -6.85
CA THR A 82 -11.60 -1.99 -6.22
C THR A 82 -10.60 -3.02 -6.74
N ALA A 83 -9.31 -2.66 -6.62
CA ALA A 83 -8.13 -3.49 -6.84
C ALA A 83 -7.83 -3.88 -8.29
N LYS A 84 -7.23 -2.91 -8.99
CA LYS A 84 -6.33 -3.15 -10.12
C LYS A 84 -5.03 -3.74 -9.57
N GLU A 85 -5.06 -5.01 -9.17
CA GLU A 85 -3.88 -5.80 -8.84
C GLU A 85 -3.33 -6.43 -10.11
N ASN A 86 -2.13 -5.99 -10.49
CA ASN A 86 -1.14 -6.67 -11.33
C ASN A 86 -1.68 -7.84 -12.17
N ASP A 87 -2.00 -7.55 -13.43
CA ASP A 87 -2.25 -8.53 -14.50
C ASP A 87 -0.98 -9.30 -14.89
N ALA A 88 -0.13 -9.69 -13.93
CA ALA A 88 0.63 -10.92 -14.08
C ALA A 88 -0.43 -12.02 -14.06
N ALA A 89 -0.81 -12.53 -15.23
CA ALA A 89 -1.96 -13.40 -15.48
C ALA A 89 -2.25 -14.36 -14.30
N ILE A 90 -3.12 -13.94 -13.37
CA ILE A 90 -3.51 -14.75 -12.22
C ILE A 90 -4.32 -15.91 -12.79
N GLU A 91 -3.67 -17.05 -12.92
CA GLU A 91 -4.26 -18.22 -13.56
C GLU A 91 -5.29 -18.90 -12.65
N TYR A 92 -5.06 -18.83 -11.32
CA TYR A 92 -5.90 -19.49 -10.31
C TYR A 92 -6.25 -18.59 -9.11
N TRP A 93 -7.48 -18.73 -8.61
CA TRP A 93 -8.04 -18.04 -7.45
C TRP A 93 -8.48 -19.06 -6.40
N LEU A 94 -8.03 -18.88 -5.16
CA LEU A 94 -8.42 -19.70 -4.02
C LEU A 94 -9.51 -18.97 -3.22
N SER A 95 -10.73 -19.48 -3.25
CA SER A 95 -11.84 -18.97 -2.45
C SER A 95 -11.63 -19.28 -0.96
N GLY A 96 -12.28 -18.50 -0.08
CA GLY A 96 -12.17 -18.66 1.38
C GLY A 96 -12.60 -20.03 1.93
N ASN A 97 -13.37 -20.80 1.15
CA ASN A 97 -13.71 -22.19 1.44
C ASN A 97 -12.62 -23.21 1.04
N GLY A 98 -11.43 -22.75 0.64
CA GLY A 98 -10.29 -23.58 0.24
C GLY A 98 -10.39 -24.21 -1.15
N LYS A 99 -11.35 -23.77 -1.99
CA LYS A 99 -11.48 -24.26 -3.37
C LYS A 99 -10.72 -23.39 -4.36
N ARG A 100 -9.98 -24.03 -5.26
CA ARG A 100 -9.24 -23.39 -6.35
C ARG A 100 -10.09 -23.33 -7.60
N HIS A 101 -10.05 -22.19 -8.28
CA HIS A 101 -10.78 -21.88 -9.49
C HIS A 101 -9.83 -21.26 -10.53
N ASN A 102 -9.84 -21.72 -11.78
CA ASN A 102 -9.17 -21.03 -12.88
C ASN A 102 -9.99 -19.88 -13.45
N SER A 103 -9.37 -19.06 -14.28
CA SER A 103 -9.97 -17.89 -14.96
C SER A 103 -11.25 -18.16 -15.75
N ARG A 104 -11.51 -19.42 -16.16
CA ARG A 104 -12.73 -19.81 -16.90
C ARG A 104 -13.88 -20.23 -15.97
N CYS A 105 -13.63 -20.36 -14.67
CA CYS A 105 -14.64 -20.76 -13.71
C CYS A 105 -15.56 -19.58 -13.38
N ARG A 106 -16.88 -19.84 -13.31
CA ARG A 106 -17.86 -18.83 -12.89
C ARG A 106 -17.65 -18.29 -11.47
N TYR A 107 -16.85 -18.97 -10.65
CA TYR A 107 -16.55 -18.60 -9.26
C TYR A 107 -15.15 -17.98 -9.10
N PHE A 108 -14.42 -17.79 -10.20
CA PHE A 108 -13.12 -17.14 -10.19
C PHE A 108 -13.23 -15.68 -9.71
N LYS A 109 -12.37 -15.29 -8.77
CA LYS A 109 -12.37 -13.95 -8.15
C LYS A 109 -13.71 -13.52 -7.54
N ILE A 110 -14.57 -14.47 -7.16
CA ILE A 110 -15.83 -14.18 -6.48
C ILE A 110 -15.65 -14.29 -4.97
N GLY A 111 -16.10 -13.25 -4.26
CA GLY A 111 -16.14 -13.21 -2.80
C GLY A 111 -14.75 -13.15 -2.16
N GLN A 112 -14.66 -13.62 -0.92
CA GLN A 112 -13.40 -13.68 -0.18
C GLN A 112 -12.47 -14.74 -0.78
N GLY A 113 -11.22 -14.37 -1.03
CA GLY A 113 -10.21 -15.28 -1.59
C GLY A 113 -8.89 -14.58 -1.86
N ARG A 114 -7.97 -15.32 -2.49
CA ARG A 114 -6.66 -14.79 -2.90
C ARG A 114 -6.15 -15.44 -4.19
N PRO A 115 -5.24 -14.77 -4.93
CA PRO A 115 -4.46 -15.43 -5.98
C PRO A 115 -3.71 -16.64 -5.42
N CYS A 116 -3.61 -17.71 -6.21
CA CYS A 116 -2.96 -18.95 -5.78
C CYS A 116 -2.28 -19.68 -6.94
N GLY A 117 -1.45 -20.67 -6.63
CA GLY A 117 -0.81 -21.56 -7.59
C GLY A 117 -1.62 -22.82 -7.90
N LYS A 118 -1.16 -23.58 -8.89
CA LYS A 118 -1.80 -24.81 -9.38
C LYS A 118 -1.92 -25.93 -8.33
N THR A 119 -1.10 -25.90 -7.28
CA THR A 119 -1.09 -26.90 -6.21
C THR A 119 -1.87 -26.47 -4.96
N ASP A 120 -2.37 -25.23 -4.92
CA ASP A 120 -2.97 -24.69 -3.71
C ASP A 120 -4.42 -25.13 -3.54
N GLY A 121 -4.76 -25.58 -2.33
CA GLY A 121 -6.13 -25.96 -1.96
C GLY A 121 -6.71 -27.09 -2.80
N THR A 122 -8.04 -27.21 -2.78
CA THR A 122 -8.76 -28.29 -3.47
C THR A 122 -9.25 -27.82 -4.85
N PRO A 123 -8.99 -28.55 -5.95
CA PRO A 123 -9.51 -28.17 -7.27
C PRO A 123 -11.04 -28.14 -7.28
N CYS A 124 -11.61 -27.12 -7.91
CA CYS A 124 -13.06 -27.06 -8.11
C CYS A 124 -13.50 -28.20 -9.04
N LYS A 125 -14.51 -28.97 -8.62
CA LYS A 125 -15.07 -30.09 -9.41
C LYS A 125 -15.67 -29.67 -10.77
N ILE A 126 -16.00 -28.39 -10.95
CA ILE A 126 -16.62 -27.86 -12.17
C ILE A 126 -15.56 -27.44 -13.19
N CYS A 127 -14.49 -26.77 -12.74
CA CYS A 127 -13.47 -26.22 -13.65
C CYS A 127 -12.12 -26.94 -13.58
N GLY A 128 -11.94 -27.91 -12.68
CA GLY A 128 -10.68 -28.63 -12.47
C GLY A 128 -9.67 -27.93 -11.56
N GLY A 129 -10.01 -26.75 -11.04
CA GLY A 129 -9.07 -25.89 -10.29
C GLY A 129 -8.09 -25.26 -11.24
#